data_AF-A0A2V9ZYF8-F1
#
_entry.id   AF-A0A2V9ZYF8-F1
#
_cell.length_a   1.000
_cell.length_b   1.000
_cell.length_c   1.000
_cell.angle_alpha   90.00
_cell.angle_beta   90.00
_cell.angle_gamma   90.00
#
_symmetry.space_group_name_H-M   'P 1'
#
loop_
_entity.id
_entity.type
_entity.pdbx_description
1 polymer ?
#
loop_
_entity_poly.entity_id
_entity_poly.type
_entity_poly.pdbx_seq_one_letter_code
_entity_poly.pdbx_strand_id
1 'polypeptide(L)'
;MAGWRCSACGGLITSVDDGWVEWLATEGAHGDTVLKGVRLVHRTRPGGSRQSACHYDFRNEFRKNRSIVEGLPLARFVGPDGLMLLLFFLALGEMPKDDVLELAKRVQIPGYEQTRELFQEARDKGVVAPAIGERYYLQSEIEALFRWAGHKGKPVRAAQDRALKQKRAH
;
A
#
# COMPACT_ATOMS: atom_id res chain seq x y z
N MET A 1 10.67 6.92 -6.15
CA MET A 1 10.29 7.86 -5.08
C MET A 1 9.66 7.06 -3.96
N ALA A 2 10.04 7.32 -2.70
CA ALA A 2 9.44 6.66 -1.55
C ALA A 2 8.14 7.37 -1.14
N GLY A 3 7.19 6.63 -0.59
CA GLY A 3 5.86 7.15 -0.22
C GLY A 3 4.77 6.10 -0.40
N TRP A 4 3.52 6.52 -0.13
CA TRP A 4 2.32 5.69 -0.20
C TRP A 4 1.44 6.06 -1.38
N ARG A 5 0.87 5.09 -2.09
CA ARG A 5 -0.11 5.35 -3.14
C ARG A 5 -1.48 5.62 -2.51
N CYS A 6 -2.10 6.73 -2.86
CA CYS A 6 -3.47 7.01 -2.48
C CYS A 6 -4.39 5.94 -3.08
N SER A 7 -5.19 5.30 -2.24
CA SER A 7 -6.14 4.26 -2.63
C SER A 7 -7.26 4.78 -3.55
N ALA A 8 -7.50 6.09 -3.58
CA ALA A 8 -8.55 6.70 -4.41
C ALA A 8 -8.05 7.12 -5.80
N CYS A 9 -6.87 7.74 -5.89
CA CYS A 9 -6.38 8.32 -7.15
C CYS A 9 -5.09 7.67 -7.69
N GLY A 10 -4.46 6.76 -6.93
CA GLY A 10 -3.17 6.14 -7.27
C GLY A 10 -1.95 7.04 -7.14
N GLY A 11 -2.16 8.36 -6.94
CA GLY A 11 -1.11 9.36 -6.77
C GLY A 11 -0.31 9.14 -5.47
N LEU A 12 0.94 9.61 -5.47
CA LEU A 12 1.86 9.40 -4.35
C LEU A 12 1.58 10.36 -3.19
N ILE A 13 1.67 9.86 -1.97
CA ILE A 13 1.69 10.56 -0.68
C ILE A 13 3.14 10.47 -0.21
N THR A 14 3.86 11.58 -0.26
CA THR A 14 5.32 11.62 0.00
C THR A 14 5.69 11.91 1.44
N SER A 15 4.75 12.42 2.24
CA SER A 15 4.91 12.68 3.67
C SER A 15 3.79 12.06 4.48
N VAL A 16 4.09 11.67 5.73
CA VAL A 16 3.08 11.21 6.69
C VAL A 16 2.03 12.29 7.01
N ASP A 17 2.39 13.55 6.90
CA ASP A 17 1.48 14.68 7.15
C ASP A 17 0.44 14.88 6.05
N ASP A 18 0.75 14.40 4.84
CA ASP A 18 -0.09 14.47 3.65
C ASP A 18 -1.04 13.26 3.54
N GLY A 19 -0.95 12.30 4.45
CA GLY A 19 -1.73 11.07 4.45
C GLY A 19 -2.87 11.08 5.47
N TRP A 20 -3.96 10.42 5.11
CA TRP A 20 -5.12 10.19 5.97
C TRP A 20 -5.62 8.77 5.79
N VAL A 21 -5.84 8.06 6.89
CA VAL A 21 -6.51 6.75 6.87
C VAL A 21 -7.96 7.00 7.25
N GLU A 22 -8.89 6.61 6.38
CA GLU A 22 -10.33 6.71 6.63
C GLU A 22 -11.02 5.35 6.49
N TRP A 23 -12.16 5.22 7.15
CA TRP A 23 -13.04 4.06 7.12
C TRP A 23 -14.50 4.49 7.27
N LEU A 24 -15.40 3.54 6.99
CA LEU A 24 -16.84 3.72 7.11
C LEU A 24 -17.33 2.96 8.34
N ALA A 25 -18.00 3.65 9.26
CA ALA A 25 -18.68 3.06 10.39
C ALA A 25 -20.19 2.96 10.10
N THR A 26 -20.76 1.77 10.24
CA THR A 26 -22.20 1.52 10.08
C THR A 26 -22.75 0.79 11.29
N GLU A 27 -24.00 1.07 11.65
CA GLU A 27 -24.72 0.26 12.64
C GLU A 27 -25.06 -1.11 12.03
N GLY A 28 -24.66 -2.16 12.74
CA GLY A 28 -24.92 -3.56 12.43
C GLY A 28 -26.33 -3.99 12.82
N ALA A 29 -26.71 -5.20 12.43
CA ALA A 29 -28.05 -5.73 12.68
C ALA A 29 -28.36 -5.92 14.19
N HIS A 30 -27.33 -5.96 15.03
CA HIS A 30 -27.46 -6.17 16.47
C HIS A 30 -27.10 -4.93 17.30
N GLY A 31 -27.02 -3.75 16.66
CA GLY A 31 -26.62 -2.50 17.31
C GLY A 31 -25.11 -2.37 17.56
N ASP A 32 -24.33 -3.31 17.04
CA ASP A 32 -22.87 -3.28 17.00
C ASP A 32 -22.36 -2.33 15.91
N THR A 33 -21.18 -1.74 16.11
CA THR A 33 -20.56 -0.92 15.07
C THR A 33 -19.77 -1.82 14.12
N VAL A 34 -20.16 -1.84 12.85
CA VAL A 34 -19.45 -2.53 11.77
C VAL A 34 -18.60 -1.52 11.01
N LEU A 35 -17.28 -1.71 11.03
CA LEU A 35 -16.35 -0.89 10.27
C LEU A 35 -16.00 -1.56 8.94
N LYS A 36 -15.77 -0.76 7.89
CA LYS A 36 -15.39 -1.27 6.56
C LYS A 36 -14.69 -0.24 5.69
N GLY A 37 -14.09 -0.71 4.60
CA GLY A 37 -13.57 0.15 3.54
C GLY A 37 -12.40 1.00 3.99
N VAL A 38 -11.48 0.42 4.78
CA VAL A 38 -10.31 1.16 5.27
C VAL A 38 -9.43 1.51 4.08
N ARG A 39 -9.05 2.78 3.97
CA ARG A 39 -8.22 3.25 2.86
C ARG A 39 -7.28 4.36 3.29
N LEU A 40 -6.12 4.40 2.63
CA LEU A 40 -5.11 5.45 2.79
C LEU A 40 -5.23 6.43 1.63
N VAL A 41 -5.52 7.70 1.93
CA VAL A 41 -5.81 8.75 0.96
C VAL A 41 -5.01 10.02 1.23
N HIS A 42 -4.98 10.94 0.26
CA HIS A 42 -4.42 12.28 0.46
C HIS A 42 -5.25 13.08 1.47
N ARG A 43 -4.61 13.61 2.50
CA ARG A 43 -5.23 14.47 3.51
C ARG A 43 -5.81 15.74 2.89
N THR A 44 -5.03 16.43 2.07
CA THR A 44 -5.42 17.60 1.27
C THR A 44 -4.94 17.39 -0.17
N ARG A 45 -5.66 17.97 -1.14
CA ARG A 45 -5.22 17.88 -2.55
C ARG A 45 -4.00 18.78 -2.74
N PRO A 46 -2.99 18.39 -3.54
CA PRO A 46 -2.02 19.35 -4.06
C PRO A 46 -2.78 20.48 -4.78
N GLY A 47 -2.69 21.72 -4.31
CA GLY A 47 -3.39 22.87 -4.90
C GLY A 47 -4.63 23.41 -4.16
N GLY A 48 -4.93 22.98 -2.94
CA GLY A 48 -5.60 23.85 -1.95
C GLY A 48 -7.13 23.93 -1.94
N SER A 49 -7.87 22.82 -2.10
CA SER A 49 -9.27 22.75 -1.62
C SER A 49 -9.40 21.87 -0.39
N ARG A 50 -10.22 22.32 0.59
CA ARG A 50 -10.34 21.80 1.96
C ARG A 50 -10.89 20.35 2.09
N GLN A 51 -11.22 19.69 0.99
CA GLN A 51 -11.43 18.25 0.93
C GLN A 51 -10.81 17.75 -0.37
N SER A 52 -9.80 16.89 -0.26
CA SER A 52 -9.29 16.21 -1.44
C SER A 52 -10.42 15.32 -1.99
N ALA A 53 -10.58 15.27 -3.31
CA ALA A 53 -11.52 14.36 -3.97
C ALA A 53 -11.20 12.86 -3.71
N CYS A 54 -10.16 12.57 -2.90
CA CYS A 54 -9.80 11.23 -2.51
C CYS A 54 -10.58 10.76 -1.27
N HIS A 55 -11.10 11.68 -0.44
CA HIS A 55 -11.87 11.34 0.77
C HIS A 55 -13.25 10.79 0.45
N TYR A 56 -13.86 10.12 1.43
CA TYR A 56 -15.24 9.66 1.26
C TYR A 56 -16.14 10.89 1.28
N ASP A 57 -17.11 10.95 0.37
CA ASP A 57 -18.16 11.94 0.48
C ASP A 57 -19.11 11.52 1.59
N PHE A 58 -18.96 12.12 2.77
CA PHE A 58 -19.77 11.79 3.94
C PHE A 58 -21.28 11.90 3.70
N ARG A 59 -21.72 12.84 2.84
CA ARG A 59 -23.15 12.99 2.53
C ARG A 59 -23.62 11.83 1.66
N ASN A 60 -22.80 11.44 0.70
CA ASN A 60 -23.11 10.31 -0.16
C ASN A 60 -23.14 8.99 0.61
N GLU A 61 -22.12 8.73 1.43
CA GLU A 61 -22.04 7.50 2.22
C GLU A 61 -23.21 7.43 3.21
N PHE A 62 -23.49 8.50 3.95
CA PHE A 62 -24.65 8.51 4.86
C PHE A 62 -25.98 8.27 4.13
N ARG A 63 -26.20 8.83 2.94
CA ARG A 63 -27.43 8.56 2.16
C ARG A 63 -27.51 7.11 1.68
N LYS A 64 -26.39 6.52 1.27
CA LYS A 64 -26.35 5.19 0.66
C LYS A 64 -26.61 4.07 1.67
N ASN A 65 -25.99 4.16 2.83
CA ASN A 65 -25.94 3.04 3.78
C ASN A 65 -25.87 3.50 5.24
N ARG A 66 -26.18 4.78 5.51
CA ARG A 66 -26.09 5.39 6.85
C ARG A 66 -24.69 5.29 7.47
N SER A 67 -23.64 5.16 6.64
CA SER A 67 -22.27 5.16 7.18
C SER A 67 -21.87 6.56 7.63
N ILE A 68 -21.10 6.59 8.71
CA ILE A 68 -20.31 7.74 9.13
C ILE A 68 -18.89 7.54 8.60
N VAL A 69 -18.31 8.60 8.04
CA VAL A 69 -16.91 8.60 7.62
C VAL A 69 -16.05 8.99 8.82
N GLU A 70 -15.13 8.10 9.18
CA GLU A 70 -14.17 8.31 10.25
C GLU A 70 -12.75 8.21 9.71
N GLY A 71 -11.77 8.68 10.49
CA GLY A 71 -10.39 8.54 10.12
C GLY A 71 -9.40 9.21 11.05
N LEU A 72 -8.12 8.94 10.80
CA LEU A 72 -7.00 9.48 11.55
C LEU A 72 -5.85 9.86 10.57
N PRO A 73 -4.99 10.83 10.93
CA PRO A 73 -3.78 11.13 10.15
C PRO A 73 -2.90 9.89 10.00
N LEU A 74 -2.25 9.72 8.83
CA LEU A 74 -1.33 8.61 8.57
C LEU A 74 -0.23 8.50 9.64
N ALA A 75 0.24 9.62 10.17
CA ALA A 75 1.23 9.66 11.26
C ALA A 75 0.85 8.83 12.50
N ARG A 76 -0.45 8.58 12.76
CA ARG A 76 -0.91 7.74 13.88
C ARG A 76 -0.69 6.25 13.66
N PHE A 77 -0.41 5.83 12.42
CA PHE A 77 -0.27 4.42 12.04
C PHE A 77 1.17 4.01 11.76
N VAL A 78 2.14 4.94 11.85
CA VAL A 78 3.55 4.69 11.54
C VAL A 78 4.35 4.53 12.84
N GLY A 79 5.38 3.67 12.81
CA GLY A 79 6.27 3.45 13.96
C GLY A 79 5.68 2.55 15.04
N PRO A 80 6.36 2.41 16.20
CA PRO A 80 5.99 1.47 17.25
C PRO A 80 4.56 1.64 17.78
N ASP A 81 4.16 2.88 18.07
CA ASP A 81 2.81 3.16 18.56
C ASP A 81 1.75 2.93 17.48
N GLY A 82 2.08 3.23 16.23
CA GLY A 82 1.22 2.94 15.10
C GLY A 82 1.02 1.44 14.88
N LEU A 83 2.08 0.64 15.09
CA LEU A 83 1.99 -0.82 15.07
C LEU A 83 1.06 -1.32 16.18
N MET A 84 1.21 -0.80 17.41
CA MET A 84 0.32 -1.16 18.52
C MET A 84 -1.15 -0.80 18.22
N LEU A 85 -1.41 0.35 17.58
CA LEU A 85 -2.75 0.73 17.16
C LEU A 85 -3.34 -0.25 16.12
N LEU A 86 -2.54 -0.66 15.14
CA LEU A 86 -2.95 -1.63 14.12
C LEU A 86 -3.24 -3.01 14.75
N LEU A 87 -2.40 -3.46 15.67
CA LEU A 87 -2.61 -4.69 16.43
C LEU A 87 -3.87 -4.62 17.30
N PHE A 88 -4.15 -3.47 17.91
CA PHE A 88 -5.39 -3.24 18.65
C PHE A 88 -6.62 -3.36 17.75
N PHE A 89 -6.62 -2.76 16.55
CA PHE A 89 -7.72 -2.94 15.59
C PHE A 89 -7.91 -4.40 15.15
N LEU A 90 -6.83 -5.16 15.00
CA LEU A 90 -6.93 -6.60 14.74
C LEU A 90 -7.52 -7.38 15.92
N ALA A 91 -7.19 -6.98 17.15
CA ALA A 91 -7.68 -7.63 18.36
C ALA A 91 -9.18 -7.36 18.60
N LEU A 92 -9.64 -6.13 18.31
CA LEU A 92 -11.06 -5.78 18.38
C LEU A 92 -11.92 -6.55 17.36
N GLY A 93 -11.38 -6.79 16.16
CA GLY A 93 -12.10 -7.52 15.11
C GLY A 93 -13.27 -6.76 14.48
N GLU A 94 -13.47 -5.48 14.82
CA GLU A 94 -14.55 -4.63 14.28
C GLU A 94 -14.27 -4.14 12.85
N MET A 95 -12.99 -4.07 12.46
CA MET A 95 -12.56 -3.76 11.09
C MET A 95 -12.31 -5.04 10.28
N PRO A 96 -12.47 -5.01 8.94
CA PRO A 96 -12.13 -6.13 8.09
C PRO A 96 -10.64 -6.46 8.27
N LYS A 97 -10.35 -7.68 8.73
CA LYS A 97 -9.00 -8.12 9.06
C LYS A 97 -8.01 -7.89 7.92
N ASP A 98 -8.42 -8.19 6.68
CA ASP A 98 -7.57 -8.03 5.50
C ASP A 98 -7.21 -6.57 5.21
N ASP A 99 -8.13 -5.64 5.48
CA ASP A 99 -7.90 -4.20 5.31
C ASP A 99 -6.85 -3.70 6.31
N VAL A 100 -6.97 -4.11 7.59
CA VAL A 100 -6.01 -3.74 8.64
C VAL A 100 -4.64 -4.36 8.37
N LEU A 101 -4.58 -5.63 7.95
CA LEU A 101 -3.33 -6.30 7.59
C LEU A 101 -2.67 -5.65 6.37
N GLU A 102 -3.45 -5.27 5.35
CA GLU A 102 -2.91 -4.55 4.20
C GLU A 102 -2.39 -3.17 4.61
N LEU A 103 -3.13 -2.40 5.41
CA LEU A 103 -2.67 -1.12 5.94
C LEU A 103 -1.36 -1.29 6.73
N ALA A 104 -1.30 -2.28 7.63
CA ALA A 104 -0.11 -2.57 8.41
C ALA A 104 1.11 -2.85 7.53
N LYS A 105 0.98 -3.71 6.52
CA LYS A 105 2.08 -3.97 5.57
C LYS A 105 2.54 -2.69 4.87
N ARG A 106 1.59 -1.87 4.40
CA ARG A 106 1.91 -0.64 3.66
C ARG A 106 2.65 0.39 4.50
N VAL A 107 2.34 0.51 5.79
CA VAL A 107 2.88 1.58 6.64
C VAL A 107 4.03 1.14 7.54
N GLN A 108 4.13 -0.15 7.86
CA GLN A 108 5.15 -0.69 8.78
C GLN A 108 6.28 -1.43 8.10
N ILE A 109 6.11 -1.91 6.86
CA ILE A 109 7.12 -2.73 6.18
C ILE A 109 7.83 -1.86 5.13
N PRO A 110 9.10 -1.47 5.37
CA PRO A 110 9.91 -0.75 4.39
C PRO A 110 9.89 -1.44 3.02
N GLY A 111 9.74 -0.66 1.96
CA GLY A 111 9.77 -1.16 0.59
C GLY A 111 8.46 -1.79 0.09
N TYR A 112 7.57 -2.25 0.98
CA TYR A 112 6.38 -3.02 0.60
C TYR A 112 5.51 -2.27 -0.40
N GLU A 113 5.18 -1.01 -0.11
CA GLU A 113 4.33 -0.20 -0.98
C GLU A 113 4.92 -0.03 -2.39
N GLN A 114 6.22 0.25 -2.47
CA GLN A 114 6.88 0.51 -3.76
C GLN A 114 6.94 -0.75 -4.63
N THR A 115 6.97 -1.91 -3.99
CA THR A 115 6.98 -3.20 -4.67
C THR A 115 5.60 -3.82 -4.87
N ARG A 116 4.55 -3.24 -4.29
CA ARG A 116 3.21 -3.84 -4.21
C ARG A 116 2.64 -4.26 -5.57
N GLU A 117 2.83 -3.42 -6.57
CA GLU A 117 2.35 -3.64 -7.95
C GLU A 117 3.24 -4.61 -8.74
N LEU A 118 4.47 -4.86 -8.30
CA LEU A 118 5.44 -5.72 -8.97
C LEU A 118 5.34 -7.18 -8.53
N PHE A 119 4.73 -7.43 -7.37
CA PHE A 119 4.69 -8.77 -6.77
C PHE A 119 4.07 -9.82 -7.68
N GLN A 120 2.95 -9.52 -8.33
CA GLN A 120 2.28 -10.48 -9.22
C GLN A 120 3.18 -10.87 -10.39
N GLU A 121 3.73 -9.87 -11.11
CA GLU A 121 4.59 -10.11 -12.25
C GLU A 121 5.89 -10.85 -11.87
N ALA A 122 6.45 -10.53 -10.71
CA ALA A 122 7.65 -11.18 -10.21
C ALA A 122 7.40 -12.64 -9.81
N ARG A 123 6.24 -12.94 -9.21
CA ARG A 123 5.80 -14.32 -8.92
C ARG A 123 5.63 -15.11 -10.19
N ASP A 124 4.92 -14.57 -11.19
CA ASP A 124 4.67 -15.24 -12.46
C ASP A 124 5.97 -15.57 -13.22
N LYS A 125 7.02 -14.78 -13.00
CA LYS A 125 8.36 -14.98 -13.58
C LYS A 125 9.31 -15.79 -12.69
N GLY A 126 8.84 -16.31 -11.55
CA GLY A 126 9.64 -17.11 -10.62
C GLY A 126 10.76 -16.33 -9.91
N VAL A 127 10.70 -15.00 -9.90
CA VAL A 127 11.71 -14.12 -9.29
C VAL A 127 11.59 -14.11 -7.78
N VAL A 128 10.37 -14.23 -7.27
CA VAL A 128 10.04 -14.26 -5.85
C VAL A 128 9.05 -15.38 -5.60
N ALA A 129 9.30 -16.19 -4.57
CA ALA A 129 8.38 -17.17 -4.03
C ALA A 129 8.17 -16.83 -2.54
N PRO A 130 6.98 -16.36 -2.12
CA PRO A 130 6.73 -15.99 -0.73
C PRO A 130 6.98 -17.18 0.21
N ALA A 131 7.90 -17.03 1.15
CA ALA A 131 8.31 -18.11 2.05
C ALA A 131 7.25 -18.45 3.11
N ILE A 132 6.47 -17.46 3.55
CA ILE A 132 5.56 -17.59 4.70
C ILE A 132 4.08 -17.61 4.32
N GLY A 133 3.74 -17.12 3.12
CA GLY A 133 2.36 -17.09 2.66
C GLY A 133 2.15 -16.13 1.51
N GLU A 134 1.12 -16.38 0.72
CA GLU A 134 0.78 -15.50 -0.39
C GLU A 134 0.53 -14.07 0.09
N ARG A 135 1.07 -13.07 -0.62
CA ARG A 135 0.96 -11.65 -0.28
C ARG A 135 1.66 -11.22 1.02
N TYR A 136 2.43 -12.11 1.66
CA TYR A 136 3.27 -11.82 2.81
C TYR A 136 4.74 -11.99 2.43
N TYR A 137 5.39 -10.86 2.18
CA TYR A 137 6.78 -10.85 1.72
C TYR A 137 7.72 -10.43 2.84
N LEU A 138 8.78 -11.21 3.02
CA LEU A 138 9.87 -10.88 3.92
C LEU A 138 10.74 -9.77 3.33
N GLN A 139 11.53 -9.09 4.17
CA GLN A 139 12.41 -8.02 3.71
C GLN A 139 13.42 -8.49 2.65
N SER A 140 13.97 -9.69 2.81
CA SER A 140 14.87 -10.28 1.81
C SER A 140 14.22 -10.48 0.43
N GLU A 141 12.92 -10.77 0.39
CA GLU A 141 12.13 -10.94 -0.84
C GLU A 141 11.80 -9.60 -1.49
N ILE A 142 11.47 -8.58 -0.69
CA ILE A 142 11.27 -7.19 -1.14
C ILE A 142 12.57 -6.65 -1.74
N GLU A 143 13.72 -6.89 -1.10
CA GLU A 143 15.03 -6.51 -1.62
C GLU A 143 15.39 -7.22 -2.93
N ALA A 144 15.07 -8.52 -3.04
CA ALA A 144 15.27 -9.28 -4.28
C ALA A 144 14.44 -8.68 -5.43
N LEU A 145 13.21 -8.28 -5.13
CA LEU A 145 12.32 -7.64 -6.08
C LEU A 145 12.84 -6.28 -6.54
N PHE A 146 13.39 -5.46 -5.64
CA PHE A 146 14.05 -4.21 -6.01
C PHE A 146 15.25 -4.43 -6.94
N ARG A 147 16.12 -5.41 -6.64
CA ARG A 147 17.26 -5.75 -7.51
C ARG A 147 16.79 -6.12 -8.90
N TRP A 148 15.79 -7.00 -8.99
CA TRP A 148 15.22 -7.41 -10.26
C TRP A 148 14.61 -6.25 -11.06
N ALA A 149 13.83 -5.39 -10.40
CA ALA A 149 13.23 -4.22 -11.04
C ALA A 149 14.31 -3.24 -11.55
N GLY A 150 15.40 -3.06 -10.79
CA GLY A 150 16.55 -2.27 -11.20
C GLY A 150 17.30 -2.82 -12.42
N HIS A 151 17.30 -4.14 -12.61
CA HIS A 151 17.87 -4.79 -13.79
C HIS A 151 16.99 -4.64 -15.05
N LYS A 152 15.66 -4.56 -14.92
CA LYS A 152 14.77 -4.26 -16.06
C LYS A 152 15.01 -2.87 -16.66
N GLY A 153 15.40 -1.89 -15.85
CA GLY A 153 15.66 -0.52 -16.28
C GLY A 153 17.02 -0.30 -16.94
N LYS A 154 17.93 -1.28 -16.90
CA LYS A 154 19.20 -1.23 -17.62
C LYS A 154 19.01 -1.92 -18.97
N PRO A 155 19.22 -1.25 -20.12
CA PRO A 155 19.29 -1.96 -21.39
C PRO A 155 20.39 -3.01 -21.25
N VAL A 156 20.10 -4.25 -21.66
CA VAL A 156 21.05 -5.37 -21.65
C VAL A 156 22.18 -5.07 -22.65
N ARG A 157 23.14 -4.21 -22.26
CA ARG A 157 24.42 -3.99 -22.98
C ARG A 157 25.48 -5.03 -22.58
N ALA A 158 25.08 -6.20 -22.08
CA ALA A 158 26.02 -7.24 -21.66
C ALA A 158 25.97 -8.52 -22.52
N ALA A 159 25.03 -8.63 -23.46
CA ALA A 159 24.93 -9.80 -24.35
C ALA A 159 25.48 -9.57 -25.77
N GLN A 160 25.64 -8.31 -26.21
CA GLN A 160 26.11 -8.00 -27.57
C GLN A 160 27.63 -7.82 -27.70
N ASP A 161 28.33 -7.45 -26.62
CA ASP A 161 29.79 -7.24 -26.67
C ASP A 161 30.62 -8.54 -26.64
N ARG A 162 30.03 -9.66 -26.21
CA ARG A 162 30.69 -10.98 -26.29
C ARG A 162 30.63 -11.59 -27.69
N ALA A 163 29.57 -11.32 -28.45
CA ALA A 163 29.44 -11.79 -29.83
C ALA A 163 30.32 -10.98 -30.82
N LEU A 164 30.57 -9.70 -30.55
CA LEU A 164 31.40 -8.85 -31.42
C LEU A 164 32.91 -9.06 -31.22
N LYS A 165 33.36 -9.51 -30.03
CA LYS A 165 34.76 -9.87 -29.79
C LYS A 165 35.15 -11.24 -30.36
N GLN A 166 34.22 -12.18 -30.49
CA GLN A 166 34.48 -13.47 -31.14
C GLN A 166 34.45 -13.41 -32.68
N LYS A 167 33.76 -12.43 -33.28
CA LYS A 167 33.76 -12.21 -34.73
C LYS A 167 34.94 -11.38 -35.27
N ARG A 168 35.82 -10.87 -34.39
CA ARG A 168 37.05 -10.12 -34.77
C ARG A 168 38.34 -10.90 -34.54
N ALA A 169 38.24 -12.17 -34.13
CA ALA A 169 39.35 -13.07 -33.87
C ALA A 169 39.46 -14.21 -34.90
N HIS A 170 38.70 -14.13 -36.00
CA HIS A 170 38.79 -15.01 -37.15
C HIS A 170 38.85 -14.18 -38.43
#